data_AF-A0A200R0R9-F1
#
_entry.id   AF-A0A200R0R9-F1
#
_cell.length_a   1.000
_cell.length_b   1.000
_cell.length_c   1.000
_cell.angle_alpha   90.00
_cell.angle_beta   90.00
_cell.angle_gamma   90.00
#
_symmetry.space_group_name_H-M   'P 1'
#
loop_
_entity.id
_entity.type
_entity.pdbx_description
1 polymer ?
#
loop_
_entity_poly.entity_id
_entity_poly.type
_entity_poly.pdbx_seq_one_letter_code
_entity_poly.pdbx_strand_id
1 'polypeptide(L)'
;MELLEEQREEALQRLIQYQQAMKLGYDIKLRERSFKPGEFVLRKTRAATMEPNSGKLGTNWEGPYIIDKPTSKGSYYLRNLDGQVFSKPWNSFHLKKFYH
;
A
#
# COMPACT_ATOMS: atom_id res chain seq x y z
N MET A 1 -27.19 -35.60 0.19
CA MET A 1 -27.02 -34.31 -0.49
C MET A 1 -26.74 -33.22 0.54
N GLU A 2 -27.52 -33.14 1.63
CA GLU A 2 -27.38 -32.12 2.70
C GLU A 2 -26.02 -32.01 3.39
N LEU A 3 -25.31 -33.12 3.66
CA LEU A 3 -24.02 -33.08 4.37
C LEU A 3 -22.91 -32.34 3.60
N LEU A 4 -22.95 -32.39 2.26
CA LEU A 4 -21.91 -31.78 1.42
C LEU A 4 -22.12 -30.26 1.25
N GLU A 5 -23.37 -29.82 1.33
CA GLU A 5 -23.76 -28.42 1.26
C GLU A 5 -23.42 -27.70 2.56
N GLU A 6 -23.69 -28.33 3.71
CA GLU A 6 -23.36 -27.81 5.05
C GLU A 6 -21.85 -27.60 5.23
N GLN A 7 -21.02 -28.54 4.76
CA GLN A 7 -19.56 -28.40 4.81
C GLN A 7 -19.03 -27.27 3.91
N ARG A 8 -19.69 -26.99 2.78
CA ARG A 8 -19.33 -25.86 1.91
C ARG A 8 -19.71 -24.52 2.54
N GLU A 9 -20.88 -24.43 3.16
CA GLU A 9 -21.30 -23.22 3.87
C GLU A 9 -20.35 -22.89 5.03
N GLU A 10 -19.95 -23.88 5.82
CA GLU A 10 -18.98 -23.67 6.90
C GLU A 10 -17.62 -23.19 6.36
N ALA A 11 -17.14 -23.81 5.28
CA ALA A 11 -15.88 -23.40 4.64
C ALA A 11 -15.94 -21.97 4.08
N LEU A 12 -17.05 -21.58 3.45
CA LEU A 12 -17.27 -20.21 2.97
C LEU A 12 -17.31 -19.22 4.12
N GLN A 13 -17.99 -19.55 5.21
CA GLN A 13 -18.09 -18.67 6.38
C GLN A 13 -16.72 -18.45 7.03
N ARG A 14 -15.86 -19.48 7.08
CA ARG A 14 -14.47 -19.35 7.54
C ARG A 14 -13.63 -18.48 6.61
N LEU A 15 -13.78 -18.64 5.30
CA LEU A 15 -13.09 -17.80 4.31
C LEU A 15 -13.50 -16.33 4.43
N ILE A 16 -14.79 -16.04 4.58
CA ILE A 16 -15.32 -14.68 4.73
C ILE A 16 -14.77 -14.04 6.02
N GLN A 17 -14.83 -14.76 7.14
CA GLN A 17 -14.29 -14.28 8.43
C GLN A 17 -12.79 -13.98 8.33
N TYR A 18 -12.03 -14.86 7.68
CA TYR A 18 -10.59 -14.66 7.48
C TYR A 18 -10.31 -13.42 6.63
N GLN A 19 -11.02 -13.25 5.52
CA GLN A 19 -10.88 -12.07 4.67
C GLN A 19 -11.27 -10.78 5.41
N GLN A 20 -12.32 -10.81 6.23
CA GLN A 20 -12.74 -9.68 7.05
C GLN A 20 -11.67 -9.31 8.09
N ALA A 21 -11.12 -10.29 8.82
CA ALA A 21 -10.04 -10.06 9.78
C ALA A 21 -8.80 -9.46 9.11
N MET A 22 -8.43 -9.98 7.93
CA MET A 22 -7.34 -9.41 7.13
C MET A 22 -7.62 -7.98 6.69
N LYS A 23 -8.84 -7.68 6.23
CA LYS A 23 -9.25 -6.34 5.79
C LYS A 23 -9.23 -5.34 6.94
N LEU A 24 -9.74 -5.73 8.11
CA LEU A 24 -9.72 -4.88 9.31
C LEU A 24 -8.29 -4.59 9.77
N GLY A 25 -7.43 -5.61 9.83
CA GLY A 25 -6.02 -5.42 10.16
C GLY A 25 -5.27 -4.55 9.15
N TYR A 26 -5.65 -4.63 7.86
CA TYR A 26 -5.11 -3.78 6.82
C TYR A 26 -5.54 -2.31 6.98
N ASP A 27 -6.83 -2.07 7.24
CA ASP A 27 -7.39 -0.72 7.40
C ASP A 27 -6.80 0.03 8.61
N ILE A 28 -6.64 -0.67 9.74
CA ILE A 28 -6.00 -0.10 10.95
C ILE A 28 -4.56 0.33 10.64
N LYS A 29 -3.76 -0.54 10.01
CA LYS A 29 -2.38 -0.22 9.62
C LYS A 29 -2.28 0.93 8.62
N LEU A 30 -3.28 1.07 7.75
CA LEU A 30 -3.37 2.14 6.77
C LEU A 30 -3.65 3.49 7.44
N ARG A 31 -4.54 3.50 8.44
CA ARG A 31 -4.93 4.68 9.21
C ARG A 31 -3.79 5.21 10.10
N GLU A 32 -2.98 4.31 10.64
CA GLU A 32 -1.75 4.67 11.38
C GLU A 32 -0.69 5.34 10.48
N ARG A 33 -0.70 5.02 9.18
CA ARG A 33 0.19 5.62 8.16
C ARG A 33 -0.54 6.65 7.31
N SER A 34 -1.19 7.61 7.94
CA SER A 34 -1.74 8.75 7.23
C SER A 34 -0.64 9.78 6.94
N PHE A 35 -0.55 10.23 5.69
CA PHE A 35 0.34 11.30 5.25
C PHE A 35 -0.46 12.57 4.94
N LYS A 36 0.17 13.73 5.10
CA LYS A 36 -0.39 15.04 4.75
C LYS A 36 0.14 15.52 3.40
N PRO A 37 -0.68 16.21 2.60
CA PRO A 37 -0.19 16.95 1.43
C PRO A 37 1.01 17.83 1.78
N GLY A 38 2.04 17.81 0.94
CA GLY A 38 3.29 18.53 1.16
C GLY A 38 4.37 17.77 1.93
N GLU A 39 4.06 16.60 2.51
CA GLU A 39 5.09 15.79 3.17
C GLU A 39 5.99 15.06 2.16
N PHE A 40 7.28 15.00 2.47
CA PHE A 40 8.24 14.20 1.72
C PHE A 40 8.10 12.72 2.09
N VAL A 41 8.04 11.87 1.08
CA VAL A 41 7.92 10.42 1.20
C VAL A 41 8.84 9.73 0.20
N LEU A 42 9.39 8.59 0.60
CA LEU A 42 10.02 7.65 -0.30
C LEU A 42 8.99 6.65 -0.80
N ARG A 43 9.05 6.27 -2.08
CA ARG A 43 8.17 5.23 -2.63
C ARG A 43 8.91 3.89 -2.72
N LYS A 44 8.19 2.79 -2.55
CA LYS A 44 8.78 1.45 -2.72
C LYS A 44 8.96 1.10 -4.21
N THR A 45 10.18 0.80 -4.62
CA THR A 45 10.52 0.35 -5.98
C THR A 45 9.92 -1.04 -6.24
N ARG A 46 9.35 -1.24 -7.43
CA ARG A 46 8.88 -2.56 -7.88
C ARG A 46 10.05 -3.32 -8.48
N ALA A 47 10.00 -4.66 -8.45
CA ALA A 47 11.05 -5.52 -9.01
C ALA A 47 11.43 -5.17 -10.46
N ALA A 48 10.47 -4.68 -11.25
CA ALA A 48 10.66 -4.26 -12.65
C ALA A 48 11.40 -2.93 -12.85
N THR A 49 11.56 -2.11 -11.81
CA THR A 49 12.27 -0.82 -11.84
C THR A 49 13.47 -0.84 -10.90
N MET A 50 13.88 -2.02 -10.45
CA MET A 50 15.10 -2.19 -9.67
C MET A 50 16.30 -1.81 -10.54
N GLU A 51 17.10 -0.87 -10.07
CA GLU A 51 18.44 -0.70 -10.61
C GLU A 51 19.21 -2.01 -10.38
N PRO A 52 19.85 -2.59 -11.41
CA PRO A 52 20.51 -3.90 -11.33
C PRO A 52 21.67 -3.94 -10.32
N ASN A 53 22.11 -2.77 -9.82
CA ASN A 53 23.18 -2.63 -8.83
C ASN A 53 22.68 -2.64 -7.37
N SER A 54 21.36 -2.66 -7.15
CA SER A 54 20.78 -2.77 -5.82
C SER A 54 20.69 -4.25 -5.46
N GLY A 55 21.78 -4.78 -4.88
CA GLY A 55 21.89 -6.16 -4.45
C GLY A 55 20.67 -6.64 -3.64
N LYS A 56 20.53 -7.96 -3.49
CA LYS A 56 19.38 -8.70 -2.90
C LYS A 56 18.88 -8.25 -1.51
N LEU A 57 19.52 -7.25 -0.90
CA LEU A 57 19.24 -6.63 0.41
C LEU A 57 19.18 -5.08 0.35
N GLY A 58 19.21 -4.49 -0.85
CA GLY A 58 19.18 -3.06 -1.09
C GLY A 58 17.82 -2.45 -0.73
N THR A 59 17.87 -1.30 -0.08
CA THR A 59 16.71 -0.55 0.40
C THR A 59 15.87 -0.16 -0.83
N ASN A 60 14.77 -0.90 -1.09
CA ASN A 60 13.87 -0.74 -2.23
C ASN A 60 13.05 0.56 -2.17
N TRP A 61 13.62 1.67 -1.71
CA TRP A 61 12.94 2.94 -1.52
C TRP A 61 13.59 3.96 -2.44
N GLU A 62 12.81 4.53 -3.36
CA GLU A 62 13.27 5.45 -4.37
C GLU A 62 12.74 6.85 -4.08
N GLY A 63 13.64 7.84 -4.23
CA GLY A 63 13.38 9.26 -4.41
C GLY A 63 12.67 9.95 -3.25
N PRO A 64 12.95 11.23 -2.98
CA PRO A 64 12.01 12.07 -2.24
C PRO A 64 10.88 12.51 -3.19
N TYR A 65 9.67 12.06 -2.91
CA TYR A 65 8.43 12.50 -3.54
C TYR A 65 7.62 13.33 -2.55
N ILE A 66 6.72 14.17 -3.05
CA ILE A 66 5.83 14.99 -2.22
C ILE A 66 4.42 14.41 -2.33
N ILE A 67 3.71 14.32 -1.21
CA ILE A 67 2.28 13.97 -1.23
C ILE A 67 1.48 15.12 -1.86
N ASP A 68 0.77 14.84 -2.95
CA ASP A 68 -0.09 15.80 -3.63
C ASP A 68 -1.48 15.85 -2.98
N LYS A 69 -2.22 14.73 -3.04
CA LYS A 69 -3.57 14.63 -2.48
C LYS A 69 -3.89 13.20 -2.03
N PRO A 70 -4.65 13.04 -0.93
CA PRO A 70 -5.17 11.74 -0.51
C PRO A 70 -6.27 11.24 -1.47
N THR A 71 -6.45 9.93 -1.49
CA THR A 71 -7.57 9.22 -2.12
C THR A 71 -8.42 8.56 -1.03
N SER A 72 -9.70 8.31 -1.32
CA SER A 72 -10.68 7.71 -0.40
C SER A 72 -10.29 6.34 0.21
N LYS A 73 -9.23 5.68 -0.28
CA LYS A 73 -8.81 4.32 0.13
C LYS A 73 -7.40 4.27 0.74
N GLY A 74 -6.95 5.35 1.39
CA GLY A 74 -5.62 5.45 2.02
C GLY A 74 -4.45 5.28 1.03
N SER A 75 -4.69 5.70 -0.21
CA SER A 75 -3.67 5.88 -1.23
C SER A 75 -3.47 7.39 -1.46
N TYR A 76 -2.34 7.77 -2.03
CA TYR A 76 -1.93 9.15 -2.22
C TYR A 76 -1.40 9.35 -3.62
N TYR A 77 -1.76 10.47 -4.24
CA TYR A 77 -1.04 10.93 -5.42
C TYR A 77 0.30 11.51 -4.98
N LEU A 78 1.34 11.16 -5.72
CA LEU A 78 2.69 11.68 -5.51
C LEU A 78 2.98 12.75 -6.54
N ARG A 79 3.79 13.72 -6.15
CA ARG A 79 4.38 14.73 -7.02
C ARG A 79 5.90 14.57 -6.97
N ASN A 80 6.56 14.63 -8.11
CA ASN A 80 8.02 14.71 -8.13
C ASN A 80 8.48 16.13 -7.70
N LEU A 81 9.78 16.31 -7.51
CA LEU A 81 10.36 17.61 -7.15
C LEU A 81 10.19 18.67 -8.25
N ASP A 82 10.00 18.23 -9.49
CA ASP A 82 9.76 19.08 -10.67
C ASP A 82 8.30 19.57 -10.77
N GLY A 83 7.41 19.11 -9.89
CA GLY A 83 6.01 19.54 -9.85
C GLY A 83 5.04 18.66 -10.66
N GLN A 84 5.54 17.65 -11.37
CA GLN A 84 4.72 16.68 -12.09
C GLN A 84 4.08 15.67 -11.13
N VAL A 85 2.75 15.54 -11.24
CA VAL A 85 1.95 14.59 -10.45
C VAL A 85 1.87 13.24 -11.17
N PHE A 86 2.13 12.15 -10.45
CA PHE A 86 1.97 10.81 -10.98
C PHE A 86 0.50 10.50 -11.26
N SER A 87 0.19 9.98 -12.44
CA SER A 87 -1.18 9.61 -12.82
C SER A 87 -1.77 8.49 -11.93
N LYS A 88 -0.93 7.62 -11.37
CA LYS A 88 -1.37 6.50 -10.52
C LYS A 88 -1.19 6.82 -9.03
N PRO A 89 -2.23 6.61 -8.21
CA PRO A 89 -2.10 6.75 -6.76
C PRO A 89 -1.26 5.61 -6.17
N TRP A 90 -0.53 5.92 -5.11
CA TRP A 90 0.32 5.01 -4.36
C TRP A 90 -0.29 4.69 -3.00
N ASN A 91 -0.35 3.41 -2.67
CA ASN A 91 -0.85 2.98 -1.36
C ASN A 91 0.11 3.40 -0.24
N SER A 92 -0.41 3.82 0.92
CA SER A 92 0.41 4.27 2.04
C SER A 92 1.39 3.20 2.56
N PHE A 93 1.10 1.91 2.35
CA PHE A 93 2.03 0.82 2.69
C PHE A 93 3.32 0.85 1.86
N HIS A 94 3.25 1.37 0.63
CA HIS A 94 4.38 1.53 -0.27
C HIS A 94 5.02 2.92 -0.17
N LEU A 95 4.65 3.70 0.83
CA LEU A 95 5.22 5.01 1.12
C LEU A 95 5.89 4.96 2.49
N LYS A 96 7.03 5.65 2.62
CA LYS A 96 7.74 5.82 3.88
C LYS A 96 8.00 7.30 4.07
N LYS A 97 7.65 7.84 5.24
CA LYS A 97 7.92 9.25 5.55
C LYS A 97 9.43 9.51 5.49
N PHE A 98 9.81 10.54 4.74
CA PHE A 98 11.17 11.02 4.67
C PHE A 98 11.30 12.20 5.62
N TYR A 99 12.15 12.05 6.63
CA TYR A 99 12.50 13.13 7.56
C TYR A 99 13.84 13.70 7.10
N HIS A 100 13.88 15.00 6.84
CA HIS A 100 15.13 15.73 6.62
C HIS A 100 15.68 16.19 7.96
#